data_AF-A0A349BSL2-F1
#
_entry.id   AF-A0A349BSL2-F1
#
_cell.length_a   1.000
_cell.length_b   1.000
_cell.length_c   1.000
_cell.angle_alpha   90.00
_cell.angle_beta   90.00
_cell.angle_gamma   90.00
#
_symmetry.space_group_name_H-M   'P 1'
#
loop_
_entity.id
_entity.type
_entity.pdbx_description
1 polymer ?
#
loop_
_entity_poly.entity_id
_entity_poly.type
_entity_poly.pdbx_seq_one_letter_code
_entity_poly.pdbx_strand_id
1 'polypeptide(L)'
;MYKKFCFALFFSFALNSSFAQENEALVVPKTYIFSWQKANGDTFEIPVENNLKTAMLVKRLDRALMQIMLKSLLNSRDFETFTPEKVTLFSDTDYEVAKIDFTILGGEEELIEKTYYFSFDEYGNVFNQLNF
;
A
#
# COMPACT_ATOMS: atom_id res chain seq x y z
N MET A 1 9.11 -51.17 -8.73
CA MET A 1 8.79 -49.86 -9.36
C MET A 1 8.21 -48.82 -8.38
N TYR A 2 8.18 -49.06 -7.06
CA TYR A 2 7.59 -48.13 -6.06
C TYR A 2 8.61 -47.27 -5.28
N LYS A 3 9.89 -47.71 -5.17
CA LYS A 3 10.91 -46.96 -4.39
C LYS A 3 11.41 -45.68 -5.07
N LYS A 4 11.19 -45.52 -6.39
CA LYS A 4 11.61 -44.33 -7.15
C LYS A 4 10.62 -43.16 -7.02
N PHE A 5 9.36 -43.43 -6.66
CA PHE A 5 8.32 -42.40 -6.57
C PHE A 5 8.35 -41.63 -5.24
N CYS A 6 8.74 -42.29 -4.14
CA CYS A 6 8.85 -41.63 -2.84
C CYS A 6 9.97 -40.57 -2.78
N PHE A 7 11.05 -40.75 -3.56
CA PHE A 7 12.18 -39.81 -3.57
C PHE A 7 11.83 -38.48 -4.25
N ALA A 8 10.95 -38.51 -5.26
CA ALA A 8 10.48 -37.30 -5.96
C ALA A 8 9.51 -36.45 -5.10
N LEU A 9 8.74 -37.11 -4.21
CA LEU A 9 7.80 -36.45 -3.30
C LEU A 9 8.52 -35.70 -2.16
N PHE A 10 9.64 -36.25 -1.66
CA PHE A 10 10.48 -35.55 -0.69
C PHE A 10 11.24 -34.35 -1.29
N PHE A 11 11.69 -34.46 -2.54
CA PHE A 11 12.40 -33.37 -3.22
C PHE A 11 11.47 -32.19 -3.57
N SER A 12 10.21 -32.46 -3.88
CA SER A 12 9.20 -31.43 -4.12
C SER A 12 8.73 -30.72 -2.84
N PHE A 13 8.79 -31.39 -1.68
CA PHE A 13 8.55 -30.74 -0.39
C PHE A 13 9.72 -29.83 0.02
N ALA A 14 10.96 -30.25 -0.24
CA ALA A 14 12.16 -29.46 0.10
C ALA A 14 12.35 -28.20 -0.78
N LEU A 15 11.82 -28.18 -2.01
CA LEU A 15 11.86 -27.00 -2.88
C LEU A 15 10.80 -25.94 -2.54
N ASN A 16 9.74 -26.30 -1.81
CA ASN A 16 8.76 -25.34 -1.31
C ASN A 16 9.17 -24.69 0.02
N SER A 17 10.04 -25.33 0.81
CA SER A 17 10.51 -24.74 2.08
C SER A 17 11.48 -23.57 1.88
N SER A 18 12.08 -23.41 0.70
CA SER A 18 12.99 -22.29 0.41
C SER A 18 12.28 -20.94 0.24
N PHE A 19 10.95 -20.92 0.11
CA PHE A 19 10.14 -19.69 0.10
C PHE A 19 9.70 -19.23 1.49
N ALA A 20 9.94 -20.03 2.52
CA ALA A 20 9.90 -19.57 3.90
C ALA A 20 11.26 -18.95 4.27
N GLN A 21 11.80 -18.09 3.41
CA GLN A 21 12.91 -17.22 3.81
C GLN A 21 12.35 -16.35 4.94
N GLU A 22 12.96 -16.48 6.12
CA GLU A 22 12.80 -15.56 7.24
C GLU A 22 12.84 -14.14 6.67
N ASN A 23 11.65 -13.56 6.54
CA ASN A 23 11.56 -12.14 6.32
C ASN A 23 11.86 -11.57 7.70
N GLU A 24 13.12 -11.23 7.97
CA GLU A 24 13.37 -10.17 8.95
C GLU A 24 12.37 -9.07 8.63
N ALA A 25 11.48 -8.81 9.56
CA ALA A 25 10.31 -8.01 9.29
C ALA A 25 10.80 -6.58 9.09
N LEU A 26 10.97 -6.18 7.81
CA LEU A 26 11.46 -4.85 7.47
C LEU A 26 10.50 -3.82 8.05
N VAL A 27 11.03 -2.96 8.91
CA VAL A 27 10.31 -1.83 9.50
C VAL A 27 10.37 -0.67 8.52
N VAL A 28 9.27 0.08 8.40
CA VAL A 28 9.17 1.21 7.49
C VAL A 28 10.14 2.33 7.93
N PRO A 29 11.04 2.82 7.05
CA PRO A 29 11.91 3.96 7.34
C PRO A 29 11.12 5.29 7.40
N LYS A 30 11.79 6.41 7.74
CA LYS A 30 11.15 7.74 7.72
C LYS A 30 10.69 8.20 6.33
N THR A 31 11.44 7.83 5.30
CA THR A 31 11.10 8.10 3.91
C THR A 31 11.06 6.77 3.17
N TYR A 32 9.94 6.48 2.55
CA TYR A 32 9.67 5.24 1.83
C TYR A 32 9.07 5.59 0.48
N ILE A 33 9.42 4.84 -0.58
CA ILE A 33 8.80 5.00 -1.89
C ILE A 33 7.86 3.81 -2.09
N PHE A 34 6.59 4.12 -2.29
CA PHE A 34 5.55 3.14 -2.52
C PHE A 34 5.24 3.04 -4.01
N SER A 35 5.46 1.86 -4.59
CA SER A 35 5.14 1.59 -5.99
C SER A 35 3.70 1.08 -6.11
N TRP A 36 2.90 1.73 -6.95
CA TRP A 36 1.51 1.36 -7.18
C TRP A 36 1.18 1.34 -8.67
N GLN A 37 0.49 0.28 -9.10
CA GLN A 37 -0.01 0.16 -10.46
C GLN A 37 -1.55 0.27 -10.47
N LYS A 38 -2.06 1.24 -11.22
CA LYS A 38 -3.48 1.41 -11.51
C LYS A 38 -3.95 0.34 -12.49
N ALA A 39 -5.24 0.01 -12.47
CA ALA A 39 -5.78 -1.10 -13.27
C ALA A 39 -5.69 -0.90 -14.79
N ASN A 40 -5.52 0.33 -15.28
CA ASN A 40 -5.28 0.61 -16.71
C ASN A 40 -3.81 0.43 -17.14
N GLY A 41 -2.91 0.10 -16.20
CA GLY A 41 -1.49 -0.11 -16.46
C GLY A 41 -0.58 1.03 -16.00
N ASP A 42 -1.12 2.21 -15.68
CA ASP A 42 -0.32 3.34 -15.18
C ASP A 42 0.40 2.95 -13.89
N THR A 43 1.68 3.30 -13.79
CA THR A 43 2.53 2.98 -12.64
C THR A 43 3.03 4.26 -11.99
N PHE A 44 2.97 4.32 -10.67
CA PHE A 44 3.33 5.47 -9.87
C PHE A 44 4.34 5.07 -8.81
N GLU A 45 5.36 5.91 -8.62
CA GLU A 45 6.29 5.85 -7.49
C GLU A 45 5.95 6.99 -6.53
N ILE A 46 5.27 6.66 -5.43
CA ILE A 46 4.64 7.63 -4.54
C ILE A 46 5.54 7.82 -3.32
N PRO A 47 6.08 9.02 -3.07
CA PRO A 47 6.83 9.30 -1.86
C PRO A 47 5.92 9.24 -0.62
N VAL A 48 6.37 8.48 0.37
CA VAL A 48 5.71 8.31 1.67
C VAL A 48 6.59 8.89 2.76
N GLU A 49 6.04 9.85 3.50
CA GLU A 49 6.64 10.43 4.68
C GLU A 49 6.04 9.77 5.93
N ASN A 50 6.86 9.00 6.64
CA ASN A 50 6.45 8.22 7.79
C ASN A 50 6.73 8.98 9.10
N ASN A 51 5.69 9.59 9.67
CA ASN A 51 5.72 10.22 10.99
C ASN A 51 4.97 9.41 12.06
N LEU A 52 4.83 8.09 11.86
CA LEU A 52 4.23 7.20 12.84
C LEU A 52 5.11 7.11 14.10
N LYS A 53 4.48 7.08 15.27
CA LYS A 53 5.15 6.89 16.56
C LYS A 53 5.57 5.43 16.77
N THR A 54 4.80 4.49 16.22
CA THR A 54 5.03 3.05 16.37
C THR A 54 5.72 2.49 15.14
N ALA A 55 6.65 1.57 15.35
CA ALA A 55 7.29 0.83 14.27
C ALA A 55 6.27 -0.04 13.54
N MET A 56 6.09 0.18 12.25
CA MET A 56 5.21 -0.60 11.39
C MET A 56 6.03 -1.44 10.41
N LEU A 57 5.55 -2.65 10.10
CA LEU A 57 6.14 -3.49 9.07
C LEU A 57 5.78 -2.98 7.68
N VAL A 58 6.75 -2.99 6.75
CA VAL A 58 6.56 -2.57 5.36
C VAL A 58 5.35 -3.25 4.72
N LYS A 59 5.23 -4.58 4.85
CA LYS A 59 4.09 -5.33 4.29
C LYS A 59 2.72 -4.88 4.80
N ARG A 60 2.64 -4.40 6.05
CA ARG A 60 1.38 -3.91 6.63
C ARG A 60 1.07 -2.50 6.13
N LEU A 61 2.10 -1.66 6.00
CA LEU A 61 1.96 -0.35 5.38
C LEU A 61 1.55 -0.48 3.91
N ASP A 62 2.20 -1.35 3.13
CA ASP A 62 1.86 -1.58 1.71
C ASP A 62 0.40 -1.97 1.56
N ARG A 63 -0.09 -2.88 2.42
CA ARG A 63 -1.50 -3.27 2.46
C ARG A 63 -2.42 -2.08 2.74
N ALA A 64 -2.06 -1.20 3.66
CA ALA A 64 -2.84 0.01 3.95
C ALA A 64 -2.82 0.97 2.75
N LEU A 65 -1.64 1.26 2.20
CA LEU A 65 -1.47 2.16 1.06
C LEU A 65 -2.22 1.67 -0.18
N MET A 66 -2.19 0.37 -0.49
CA MET A 66 -2.98 -0.22 -1.58
C MET A 66 -4.48 0.05 -1.42
N GLN A 67 -5.01 -0.14 -0.21
CA GLN A 67 -6.42 0.13 0.09
C GLN A 67 -6.74 1.63 0.03
N ILE A 68 -5.84 2.49 0.51
CA ILE A 68 -5.99 3.95 0.45
C ILE A 68 -6.00 4.41 -1.01
N MET A 69 -5.09 3.93 -1.86
CA MET A 69 -5.07 4.28 -3.29
C MET A 69 -6.39 3.89 -3.96
N LEU A 70 -6.86 2.66 -3.76
CA LEU A 70 -8.12 2.20 -4.31
C LEU A 70 -9.31 3.04 -3.83
N LYS A 71 -9.41 3.30 -2.52
CA LYS A 71 -10.48 4.12 -1.95
C LYS A 71 -10.43 5.57 -2.46
N SER A 72 -9.25 6.14 -2.58
CA SER A 72 -9.06 7.52 -3.07
C SER A 72 -9.52 7.67 -4.50
N LEU A 73 -9.13 6.73 -5.36
CA LEU A 73 -9.55 6.67 -6.76
C LEU A 73 -11.06 6.43 -6.90
N LEU A 74 -11.68 5.63 -6.04
CA LEU A 74 -13.14 5.48 -6.04
C LEU A 74 -13.86 6.76 -5.55
N ASN A 75 -13.31 7.42 -4.53
CA ASN A 75 -13.90 8.62 -3.95
C ASN A 75 -13.72 9.86 -4.83
N SER A 76 -12.64 9.95 -5.61
CA SER A 76 -12.39 11.04 -6.56
C SER A 76 -13.45 11.10 -7.66
N ARG A 77 -14.09 9.95 -7.96
CA ARG A 77 -14.99 9.72 -9.10
C ARG A 77 -14.35 9.99 -10.46
N ASP A 78 -13.03 10.04 -10.50
CA ASP A 78 -12.26 10.21 -11.72
C ASP A 78 -11.14 9.17 -11.71
N PHE A 79 -11.32 8.13 -12.51
CA PHE A 79 -10.39 7.02 -12.59
C PHE A 79 -9.22 7.33 -13.54
N GLU A 80 -9.52 7.99 -14.66
CA GLU A 80 -8.57 8.17 -15.75
C GLU A 80 -7.50 9.17 -15.36
N THR A 81 -7.90 10.28 -14.73
CA THR A 81 -7.01 11.42 -14.50
C THR A 81 -6.42 11.44 -13.08
N PHE A 82 -6.84 10.51 -12.22
CA PHE A 82 -6.31 10.37 -10.87
C PHE A 82 -4.81 10.09 -10.87
N THR A 83 -4.06 11.01 -10.29
CA THR A 83 -2.59 10.98 -10.20
C THR A 83 -2.17 11.17 -8.75
N PRO A 84 -1.76 10.11 -8.03
CA PRO A 84 -1.28 10.23 -6.65
C PRO A 84 0.11 10.86 -6.62
N GLU A 85 0.35 11.76 -5.66
CA GLU A 85 1.57 12.56 -5.61
C GLU A 85 2.38 12.32 -4.34
N LYS A 86 1.71 12.24 -3.19
CA LYS A 86 2.40 12.06 -1.90
C LYS A 86 1.47 11.43 -0.88
N VAL A 87 2.06 10.64 0.02
CA VAL A 87 1.42 10.22 1.26
C VAL A 87 2.21 10.71 2.46
N THR A 88 1.52 11.26 3.46
CA THR A 88 2.10 11.54 4.78
C THR A 88 1.32 10.77 5.85
N LEU A 89 2.06 10.05 6.69
CA LEU A 89 1.51 9.23 7.76
C LEU A 89 1.67 9.94 9.10
N PHE A 90 0.64 9.89 9.95
CA PHE A 90 0.61 10.49 11.28
C PHE A 90 0.04 9.49 12.29
N SER A 91 0.45 9.61 13.55
CA SER A 91 -0.22 8.90 14.64
C SER A 91 -1.26 9.75 15.34
N ASP A 92 -2.46 9.19 15.47
CA ASP A 92 -3.55 9.70 16.30
C ASP A 92 -3.70 8.82 17.56
N THR A 93 -4.69 9.10 18.40
CA THR A 93 -4.88 8.49 19.73
C THR A 93 -5.24 7.02 19.62
N ASP A 94 -6.20 6.69 18.76
CA ASP A 94 -6.75 5.33 18.61
C ASP A 94 -6.31 4.63 17.33
N TYR A 95 -5.87 5.40 16.32
CA TYR A 95 -5.53 4.91 14.98
C TYR A 95 -4.36 5.69 14.37
N GLU A 96 -3.83 5.16 13.28
CA GLU A 96 -2.91 5.89 12.41
C GLU A 96 -3.71 6.61 11.31
N VAL A 97 -3.19 7.72 10.81
CA VAL A 97 -3.85 8.55 9.79
C VAL A 97 -2.93 8.71 8.59
N ALA A 98 -3.45 8.46 7.40
CA ALA A 98 -2.79 8.74 6.14
C ALA A 98 -3.46 9.95 5.46
N LYS A 99 -2.65 10.96 5.14
CA LYS A 99 -3.00 12.05 4.23
C LYS A 99 -2.48 11.67 2.84
N ILE A 100 -3.35 11.64 1.85
CA ILE A 100 -2.98 11.45 0.44
C ILE A 100 -3.24 12.74 -0.33
N ASP A 101 -2.20 13.23 -0.99
CA ASP A 101 -2.27 14.34 -1.93
C ASP A 101 -2.24 13.77 -3.36
N PHE A 102 -3.16 14.23 -4.21
CA PHE A 102 -3.32 13.76 -5.58
C PHE A 102 -3.94 14.84 -6.47
N THR A 103 -3.82 14.68 -7.78
CA THR A 103 -4.43 15.55 -8.78
C THR A 103 -5.43 14.80 -9.65
N ILE A 104 -6.37 15.55 -10.22
CA ILE A 104 -7.27 15.13 -11.31
C ILE A 104 -7.33 16.24 -12.36
N LEU A 105 -7.77 15.92 -13.58
CA LEU A 105 -8.02 16.94 -14.62
C LEU A 105 -9.48 17.39 -14.57
N GLY A 106 -9.68 18.71 -14.48
CA GLY A 106 -10.96 19.38 -14.62
C GLY A 106 -11.41 19.54 -16.08
N GLY A 107 -12.61 20.09 -16.27
CA GLY A 107 -13.25 20.21 -17.59
C GLY A 107 -12.53 21.11 -18.60
N GLU A 108 -11.64 21.99 -18.15
CA GLU A 108 -10.83 22.88 -19.00
C GLU A 108 -9.34 22.47 -19.03
N GLU A 109 -9.04 21.18 -18.79
CA GLU A 109 -7.66 20.66 -18.63
C GLU A 109 -6.90 21.28 -17.43
N GLU A 110 -7.61 21.94 -16.52
CA GLU A 110 -7.06 22.45 -15.27
C GLU A 110 -6.72 21.30 -14.34
N LEU A 111 -5.50 21.28 -13.78
CA LEU A 111 -5.13 20.35 -12.73
C LEU A 111 -5.74 20.78 -11.40
N ILE A 112 -6.60 19.94 -10.84
CA ILE A 112 -7.25 20.16 -9.56
C ILE A 112 -6.54 19.32 -8.50
N GLU A 113 -5.85 20.00 -7.58
CA GLU A 113 -5.25 19.38 -6.40
C GLU A 113 -6.34 18.98 -5.40
N LYS A 114 -6.23 17.75 -4.88
CA LYS A 114 -7.13 17.19 -3.87
C LYS A 114 -6.34 16.49 -2.79
N THR A 115 -6.92 16.48 -1.60
CA THR A 115 -6.39 15.77 -0.44
C THR A 115 -7.48 14.93 0.18
N TYR A 116 -7.19 13.66 0.48
CA TYR A 116 -8.03 12.82 1.33
C TYR A 116 -7.31 12.34 2.58
N TYR A 117 -8.09 12.00 3.61
CA TYR A 117 -7.61 11.47 4.87
C TYR A 117 -8.27 10.13 5.18
N PHE A 118 -7.46 9.15 5.57
CA PHE A 118 -7.92 7.81 5.95
C PHE A 118 -7.28 7.39 7.26
N SER A 119 -8.08 6.87 8.18
CA SER A 119 -7.56 6.18 9.36
C SER A 119 -7.28 4.71 9.06
N PHE A 120 -6.26 4.12 9.67
CA PHE A 120 -5.92 2.71 9.55
C PHE A 120 -5.32 2.17 10.85
N ASP A 121 -5.37 0.85 11.02
CA ASP A 121 -4.82 0.16 12.19
C ASP A 121 -3.39 -0.37 11.96
N GLU A 122 -2.77 -0.88 13.02
CA GLU A 122 -1.42 -1.48 12.99
C GLU A 122 -1.31 -2.75 12.12
N TYR A 123 -2.44 -3.31 11.67
CA TYR A 123 -2.56 -4.47 10.80
C TYR A 123 -2.72 -4.07 9.31
N GLY A 124 -2.84 -2.77 9.04
CA GLY A 124 -3.03 -2.22 7.70
C GLY A 124 -4.46 -2.31 7.20
N ASN A 125 -5.46 -2.39 8.08
CA ASN A 125 -6.87 -2.26 7.71
C ASN A 125 -7.25 -0.79 7.65
N VAL A 126 -7.85 -0.37 6.54
CA VAL A 126 -8.18 1.03 6.28
C VAL A 126 -9.67 1.29 6.50
N PHE A 127 -9.97 2.21 7.40
CA PHE A 127 -11.34 2.64 7.72
C PHE A 127 -11.80 3.74 6.74
N ASN A 128 -13.08 4.11 6.82
CA ASN A 128 -13.65 5.07 5.87
C ASN A 128 -13.05 6.47 6.00
N GLN A 129 -13.13 7.23 4.91
CA GLN A 129 -12.56 8.58 4.79
C GLN A 129 -13.04 9.48 5.93
N LEU A 130 -12.10 10.19 6.55
CA LEU A 130 -12.40 11.21 7.54
C LEU A 130 -12.86 12.47 6.79
N ASN A 131 -14.11 12.87 7.02
CA ASN A 131 -14.64 14.15 6.53
C ASN A 131 -14.31 15.21 7.59
N PHE A 132 -13.26 16.00 7.35
CA PHE A 132 -12.96 17.19 8.14
C PHE A 132 -13.51 18.44 7.46
#